data_AF-A0A6N0M072-F1
#
_entry.id   AF-A0A6N0M072-F1
#
_cell.length_a   1.000
_cell.length_b   1.000
_cell.length_c   1.000
_cell.angle_alpha   90.00
_cell.angle_beta   90.00
_cell.angle_gamma   90.00
#
_symmetry.space_group_name_H-M   'P 1'
#
loop_
_entity.id
_entity.type
_entity.pdbx_description
1 polymer ?
#
loop_
_entity_poly.entity_id
_entity_poly.type
_entity_poly.pdbx_seq_one_letter_code
_entity_poly.pdbx_strand_id
1 'polypeptide(L)'
;MAKKDSYQEFLKEDFNKLFEGMNLGDGQKHFLRSRWLDQVLWMEDKANLSRDRHYLLRITTIIGGVILPALVSLNINTTSTLQVNERARNIIIWSTFGLSQIVAISAAIEEFFHYGERWRHYRRTVESLKTQGWQFSQLTGPYRDYTSHQQAFNLFAGNVENVIQRDVEIYSTQVIQEKKEEQQSQENYILMPNAKTTNLEEKKEEK
;
A
#
# COMPACT_ATOMS: atom_id res chain seq x y z
N MET A 1 -17.21 5.22 12.43
CA MET A 1 -16.91 4.78 11.05
C MET A 1 -18.22 4.38 10.40
N ALA A 2 -18.67 5.10 9.36
CA ALA A 2 -19.77 4.62 8.54
C ALA A 2 -19.39 3.23 7.99
N LYS A 3 -20.32 2.28 8.06
CA LYS A 3 -20.10 0.87 7.71
C LYS A 3 -19.50 0.81 6.30
N LYS A 4 -18.34 0.18 6.10
CA LYS A 4 -17.60 0.17 4.82
C LYS A 4 -18.46 -0.31 3.64
N ASP A 5 -19.37 -1.25 3.90
CA ASP A 5 -20.39 -1.71 2.96
C ASP A 5 -21.26 -0.55 2.44
N SER A 6 -21.55 0.43 3.29
CA SER A 6 -22.42 1.57 2.97
C SER A 6 -21.86 2.46 1.86
N TYR A 7 -20.54 2.69 1.76
CA TYR A 7 -20.00 3.56 0.71
C TYR A 7 -19.93 2.86 -0.64
N GLN A 8 -19.57 1.57 -0.66
CA GLN A 8 -19.54 0.81 -1.91
C GLN A 8 -20.94 0.54 -2.43
N GLU A 9 -21.88 0.21 -1.54
CA GLU A 9 -23.30 0.11 -1.88
C GLU A 9 -23.84 1.43 -2.41
N PHE A 10 -23.53 2.54 -1.74
CA PHE A 10 -23.89 3.89 -2.22
C PHE A 10 -23.33 4.16 -3.61
N LEU A 11 -22.02 3.95 -3.84
CA LEU A 11 -21.41 4.16 -5.16
C LEU A 11 -22.05 3.28 -6.23
N LYS A 12 -22.30 2.01 -5.90
CA LYS A 12 -22.95 1.07 -6.82
C LYS A 12 -24.35 1.54 -7.18
N GLU A 13 -25.13 1.96 -6.19
CA GLU A 13 -26.50 2.43 -6.41
C GLU A 13 -26.52 3.75 -7.20
N ASP A 14 -25.66 4.71 -6.84
CA ASP A 14 -25.56 6.03 -7.48
C ASP A 14 -25.20 5.90 -8.97
N PHE A 15 -24.16 5.13 -9.30
CA PHE A 15 -23.78 4.92 -10.70
C PHE A 15 -24.83 4.11 -11.48
N ASN A 16 -25.50 3.13 -10.86
CA ASN A 16 -26.58 2.41 -11.54
C ASN A 16 -27.74 3.34 -11.91
N LYS A 17 -28.12 4.28 -11.02
CA LYS A 17 -29.11 5.32 -11.30
C LYS A 17 -28.66 6.22 -12.45
N LEU A 18 -27.40 6.63 -12.47
CA LEU A 18 -26.84 7.40 -13.59
C LEU A 18 -26.93 6.65 -14.92
N PHE A 19 -26.64 5.34 -14.94
CA PHE A 19 -26.72 4.52 -16.15
C PHE A 19 -28.14 4.40 -16.71
N GLU A 20 -29.14 4.42 -15.84
CA GLU A 20 -30.55 4.34 -16.22
C GLU A 20 -31.04 5.65 -16.85
N GLY A 21 -30.50 6.79 -16.42
CA GLY A 21 -30.79 8.10 -17.00
C GLY A 21 -30.11 8.37 -18.35
N MET A 22 -29.16 7.54 -18.77
CA MET A 22 -28.42 7.73 -20.03
C MET A 22 -29.05 6.94 -21.19
N ASN A 23 -29.12 7.56 -22.37
CA ASN A 23 -29.53 6.90 -23.60
C ASN A 23 -28.40 6.00 -24.14
N LEU A 24 -28.40 4.75 -23.69
CA LEU A 24 -27.40 3.73 -24.00
C LEU A 24 -28.07 2.40 -24.37
N GLY A 25 -27.47 1.70 -25.33
CA GLY A 25 -27.90 0.34 -25.66
C GLY A 25 -27.57 -0.67 -24.56
N ASP A 26 -28.25 -1.81 -24.56
CA ASP A 26 -28.09 -2.84 -23.51
C ASP A 26 -26.65 -3.33 -23.37
N GLY A 27 -25.94 -3.53 -24.48
CA GLY A 27 -24.53 -3.91 -24.46
C GLY A 27 -23.63 -2.85 -23.81
N GLN A 28 -23.94 -1.56 -24.00
CA GLN A 28 -23.18 -0.46 -23.41
C GLN A 28 -23.44 -0.35 -21.90
N LYS A 29 -24.71 -0.53 -21.48
CA LYS A 29 -25.08 -0.61 -20.06
C LYS A 29 -24.44 -1.82 -19.38
N HIS A 30 -24.39 -2.96 -20.06
CA HIS A 30 -23.71 -4.15 -19.55
C HIS A 30 -22.21 -3.88 -19.34
N PHE A 31 -21.53 -3.22 -20.30
CA PHE A 31 -20.13 -2.82 -20.12
C PHE A 31 -19.94 -1.89 -18.90
N LEU A 32 -20.79 -0.87 -18.75
CA LEU A 32 -20.72 0.05 -17.61
C LEU A 32 -20.85 -0.68 -16.26
N ARG A 33 -21.78 -1.63 -16.15
CA ARG A 33 -22.02 -2.37 -14.91
C ARG A 33 -20.94 -3.43 -14.66
N SER A 34 -20.72 -4.31 -15.62
CA SER A 34 -19.90 -5.51 -15.44
C SER A 34 -18.41 -5.25 -15.58
N ARG A 35 -18.01 -4.25 -16.37
CA ARG A 35 -16.60 -3.98 -16.65
C ARG A 35 -16.07 -2.76 -15.89
N TRP A 36 -16.76 -1.63 -16.02
CA TRP A 36 -16.28 -0.39 -15.41
C TRP A 36 -16.62 -0.30 -13.91
N LEU A 37 -17.90 -0.44 -13.53
CA LEU A 37 -18.34 -0.27 -12.15
C LEU A 37 -17.77 -1.36 -11.24
N ASP A 38 -17.76 -2.62 -11.70
CA ASP A 38 -17.13 -3.71 -10.96
C ASP A 38 -15.65 -3.43 -10.68
N GLN A 39 -14.92 -2.92 -11.67
CA GLN A 39 -13.51 -2.52 -11.50
C GLN A 39 -13.36 -1.37 -10.50
N VAL A 40 -14.24 -0.36 -10.54
CA VAL A 40 -14.25 0.75 -9.57
C VAL A 40 -14.44 0.21 -8.16
N LEU A 41 -15.42 -0.67 -7.95
CA LEU A 41 -15.73 -1.23 -6.64
C LEU A 41 -14.59 -2.11 -6.11
N TRP A 42 -14.01 -2.95 -6.98
CA TRP A 42 -12.86 -3.78 -6.63
C TRP A 42 -11.65 -2.94 -6.23
N MET A 43 -11.30 -1.93 -7.04
CA MET A 43 -10.18 -1.02 -6.76
C MET A 43 -10.40 -0.22 -5.49
N GLU A 44 -11.64 0.25 -5.24
CA GLU A 44 -12.01 0.94 -4.00
C GLU A 44 -11.82 0.04 -2.77
N ASP A 45 -12.24 -1.23 -2.85
CA ASP A 45 -12.06 -2.18 -1.75
C ASP A 45 -10.58 -2.40 -1.44
N LYS A 46 -9.79 -2.67 -2.48
CA LYS A 46 -8.34 -2.93 -2.37
C LYS A 46 -7.58 -1.73 -1.86
N ALA A 47 -7.96 -0.52 -2.28
CA ALA A 47 -7.40 0.72 -1.76
C ALA A 47 -7.66 0.83 -0.25
N ASN A 48 -8.89 0.60 0.18
CA ASN A 48 -9.27 0.70 1.60
C ASN A 48 -8.59 -0.37 2.46
N LEU A 49 -8.57 -1.63 2.00
CA LEU A 49 -7.89 -2.71 2.71
C LEU A 49 -6.38 -2.45 2.87
N SER A 50 -5.73 -1.97 1.81
CA SER A 50 -4.29 -1.65 1.85
C SER A 50 -4.02 -0.46 2.77
N ARG A 51 -4.88 0.57 2.74
CA ARG A 51 -4.81 1.73 3.64
C ARG A 51 -4.87 1.29 5.10
N ASP A 52 -5.88 0.48 5.44
CA ASP A 52 -6.16 0.10 6.82
C ASP A 52 -5.01 -0.77 7.38
N ARG A 53 -4.48 -1.70 6.57
CA ARG A 53 -3.29 -2.50 6.94
C ARG A 53 -2.05 -1.64 7.10
N HIS A 54 -1.80 -0.71 6.18
CA HIS A 54 -0.66 0.21 6.26
C HIS A 54 -0.70 1.02 7.56
N TYR A 55 -1.83 1.67 7.86
CA TYR A 55 -1.91 2.48 9.07
C TYR A 55 -1.87 1.64 10.36
N LEU A 56 -2.48 0.45 10.36
CA LEU A 56 -2.44 -0.43 11.54
C LEU A 56 -1.01 -0.85 11.88
N LEU A 57 -0.24 -1.33 10.88
CA LEU A 57 1.15 -1.74 11.08
C LEU A 57 2.01 -0.54 11.48
N ARG A 58 1.85 0.59 10.78
CA ARG A 58 2.64 1.79 11.04
C ARG A 58 2.39 2.40 12.40
N ILE A 59 1.13 2.46 12.85
CA ILE A 59 0.78 2.93 14.20
C ILE A 59 1.37 1.98 15.25
N THR A 60 1.31 0.66 15.03
CA THR A 60 1.90 -0.33 15.94
C THR A 60 3.41 -0.12 16.08
N THR A 61 4.11 0.08 14.96
CA THR A 61 5.54 0.35 14.94
C THR A 61 5.91 1.67 15.61
N ILE A 62 5.15 2.75 15.38
CA ILE A 62 5.41 4.06 16.00
C ILE A 62 5.19 4.01 17.51
N ILE A 63 4.03 3.50 17.95
CA ILE A 63 3.70 3.42 19.38
C ILE A 63 4.70 2.50 20.09
N GLY A 64 4.95 1.32 19.54
CA GLY A 64 5.90 0.38 20.13
C GLY A 64 7.33 0.91 20.13
N GLY A 65 7.76 1.62 19.07
CA GLY A 65 9.07 2.27 19.01
C GLY A 65 9.26 3.39 20.04
N VAL A 66 8.19 4.07 20.46
CA VAL A 66 8.22 5.07 21.54
C VAL A 66 8.17 4.41 22.92
N ILE A 67 7.38 3.34 23.08
CA ILE A 67 7.25 2.62 24.36
C ILE A 67 8.51 1.81 24.70
N LEU A 68 9.16 1.23 23.69
CA LEU A 68 10.28 0.29 23.89
C LEU A 68 11.47 0.92 24.65
N PRO A 69 11.96 2.14 24.33
CA PRO A 69 13.01 2.80 25.11
C PRO A 69 12.62 3.03 26.58
N ALA A 70 11.36 3.37 26.85
CA ALA A 70 10.87 3.57 28.21
C ALA A 70 10.87 2.25 29.00
N LEU A 71 10.40 1.16 28.39
CA LEU A 71 10.42 -0.18 29.00
C LEU A 71 11.85 -0.70 29.23
N VAL A 72 12.76 -0.47 28.28
CA VAL A 72 14.18 -0.81 28.42
C VAL A 72 14.82 -0.01 29.55
N SER A 73 14.54 1.29 29.66
CA SER A 73 15.03 2.12 30.76
C SER A 73 14.54 1.64 32.13
N LEU A 74 13.25 1.29 32.26
CA LEU A 74 12.69 0.70 33.48
C LEU A 74 13.34 -0.65 33.84
N ASN A 75 13.60 -1.49 32.84
CA ASN A 75 14.29 -2.77 33.02
C ASN A 75 15.70 -2.59 33.63
N ILE A 76 16.47 -1.63 33.11
CA ILE A 76 17.83 -1.35 33.60
C ILE A 76 17.80 -0.82 35.04
N ASN A 77 16.91 0.13 35.35
CA ASN A 77 16.84 0.77 36.67
C ASN A 77 16.29 -0.16 37.77
N THR A 78 15.34 -1.03 37.44
CA THR A 78 14.83 -2.04 38.40
C THR A 78 15.87 -3.10 38.78
N THR A 79 16.90 -3.28 37.96
CA THR A 79 17.98 -4.24 38.23
C THR A 79 18.98 -3.72 39.27
N SER A 80 19.08 -2.41 39.48
CA SER A 80 20.18 -1.78 40.23
C SER A 80 19.78 -1.08 41.54
N THR A 81 18.52 -0.67 41.75
CA THR A 81 18.21 0.23 42.90
C THR A 81 16.90 0.00 43.65
N LEU A 82 15.96 -0.81 43.16
CA LEU A 82 14.65 -0.98 43.81
C LEU A 82 14.39 -2.43 44.21
N GLN A 83 13.96 -2.67 45.45
CA GLN A 83 13.36 -3.94 45.92
C GLN A 83 12.01 -4.15 45.24
N VAL A 84 12.01 -4.36 43.93
CA VAL A 84 10.83 -4.71 43.16
C VAL A 84 10.62 -6.22 43.29
N ASN A 85 9.37 -6.65 43.47
CA ASN A 85 9.02 -8.07 43.51
C ASN A 85 9.49 -8.78 42.23
N GLU A 86 10.12 -9.95 42.37
CA GLU A 86 10.61 -10.78 41.25
C GLU A 86 9.54 -11.04 40.18
N ARG A 87 8.26 -11.14 40.59
CA ARG A 87 7.14 -11.27 39.64
C ARG A 87 6.99 -10.06 38.72
N ALA A 88 7.08 -8.85 39.27
CA ALA A 88 6.95 -7.61 38.50
C ALA A 88 8.15 -7.43 37.56
N ARG A 89 9.37 -7.77 38.00
CA ARG A 89 10.57 -7.80 37.15
C ARG A 89 10.40 -8.73 35.95
N ASN A 90 9.94 -9.96 36.18
CA ASN A 90 9.72 -10.93 35.11
C ASN A 90 8.65 -10.45 34.10
N ILE A 91 7.57 -9.83 34.57
CA ILE A 91 6.54 -9.25 33.68
C ILE A 91 7.16 -8.16 32.79
N ILE A 92 7.97 -7.26 33.35
CA ILE A 92 8.62 -6.20 32.59
C ILE A 92 9.53 -6.80 31.51
N ILE A 93 10.42 -7.73 31.85
CA ILE A 93 11.33 -8.38 30.90
C ILE A 93 10.56 -9.02 29.73
N TRP A 94 9.58 -9.87 30.03
CA TRP A 94 8.82 -10.57 29.00
C TRP A 94 7.93 -9.63 28.19
N SER A 95 7.43 -8.54 28.79
CA SER A 95 6.67 -7.51 28.06
C SER A 95 7.56 -6.74 27.09
N THR A 96 8.78 -6.36 27.48
CA THR A 96 9.75 -5.68 26.61
C THR A 96 10.13 -6.57 25.44
N PHE A 97 10.43 -7.84 25.70
CA PHE A 97 10.75 -8.82 24.66
C PHE A 97 9.56 -9.05 23.72
N GLY A 98 8.36 -9.29 24.25
CA GLY A 98 7.17 -9.46 23.44
C GLY A 98 6.88 -8.24 22.56
N LEU A 99 6.97 -7.04 23.13
CA LEU A 99 6.76 -5.80 22.40
C LEU A 99 7.81 -5.58 21.31
N SER A 100 9.10 -5.89 21.56
CA SER A 100 10.14 -5.75 20.53
C SER A 100 9.87 -6.66 19.33
N GLN A 101 9.41 -7.89 19.56
CA GLN A 101 9.05 -8.81 18.47
C GLN A 101 7.84 -8.31 17.69
N ILE A 102 6.80 -7.78 18.36
CA ILE A 102 5.63 -7.22 17.68
C ILE A 102 6.02 -6.04 16.79
N VAL A 103 6.85 -5.13 17.28
CA VAL A 103 7.35 -3.98 16.51
C VAL A 103 8.17 -4.44 15.31
N ALA A 104 9.12 -5.34 15.52
CA ALA A 104 9.98 -5.85 14.46
C ALA A 104 9.18 -6.58 13.37
N ILE A 105 8.24 -7.45 13.76
CA ILE A 105 7.36 -8.15 12.82
C ILE A 105 6.45 -7.17 12.09
N SER A 106 5.90 -6.17 12.78
CA SER A 106 5.03 -5.17 12.15
C SER A 106 5.77 -4.38 11.08
N ALA A 107 6.99 -3.93 11.39
CA ALA A 107 7.86 -3.24 10.43
C ALA A 107 8.25 -4.15 9.26
N ALA A 108 8.63 -5.40 9.51
CA ALA A 108 8.98 -6.36 8.46
C ALA A 108 7.80 -6.69 7.53
N ILE A 109 6.58 -6.83 8.07
CA ILE A 109 5.36 -7.03 7.27
C ILE A 109 5.05 -5.79 6.44
N GLU A 110 5.17 -4.59 7.02
CA GLU A 110 4.94 -3.33 6.29
C GLU A 110 5.90 -3.19 5.11
N GLU A 111 7.19 -3.47 5.34
CA GLU A 111 8.24 -3.46 4.33
C GLU A 111 7.96 -4.50 3.24
N PHE A 112 7.73 -5.76 3.61
CA PHE A 112 7.56 -6.84 2.63
C PHE A 112 6.33 -6.68 1.72
N PHE A 113 5.21 -6.19 2.26
CA PHE A 113 3.97 -6.10 1.49
C PHE A 113 3.75 -4.74 0.82
N HIS A 114 4.57 -3.72 1.13
CA HIS A 114 4.47 -2.36 0.61
C HIS A 114 3.02 -1.81 0.62
N TYR A 115 2.29 -2.03 1.72
CA TYR A 115 0.85 -1.68 1.80
C TYR A 115 0.57 -0.20 1.52
N GLY A 116 1.48 0.70 1.90
CA GLY A 116 1.36 2.13 1.63
C GLY A 116 1.49 2.49 0.16
N GLU A 117 2.28 1.76 -0.62
CA GLU A 117 2.39 1.95 -2.07
C GLU A 117 1.19 1.38 -2.80
N ARG A 118 0.78 0.16 -2.42
CA ARG A 118 -0.44 -0.49 -2.95
C ARG A 118 -1.67 0.38 -2.72
N TRP A 119 -1.82 0.97 -1.53
CA TRP A 119 -2.91 1.89 -1.26
C TRP A 119 -2.89 3.09 -2.21
N ARG A 120 -1.75 3.78 -2.35
CA ARG A 120 -1.61 4.95 -3.24
C ARG A 120 -1.83 4.59 -4.71
N HIS A 121 -1.43 3.39 -5.11
CA HIS A 121 -1.65 2.85 -6.44
C HIS A 121 -3.14 2.64 -6.69
N TYR A 122 -3.80 1.76 -5.93
CA TYR A 122 -5.23 1.48 -6.08
C TYR A 122 -6.10 2.73 -5.95
N ARG A 123 -5.73 3.65 -5.03
CA ARG A 123 -6.45 4.92 -4.87
C ARG A 123 -6.32 5.79 -6.13
N ARG A 124 -5.14 5.90 -6.75
CA ARG A 124 -5.00 6.65 -8.01
C ARG A 124 -5.81 6.02 -9.14
N THR A 125 -5.74 4.70 -9.28
CA THR A 125 -6.49 3.99 -10.33
C THR A 125 -8.00 4.17 -10.15
N VAL A 126 -8.54 3.99 -8.94
CA VAL A 126 -9.98 4.14 -8.71
C VAL A 126 -10.47 5.56 -8.91
N GLU A 127 -9.72 6.58 -8.46
CA GLU A 127 -10.12 7.97 -8.66
C GLU A 127 -10.04 8.36 -10.15
N SER A 128 -9.09 7.81 -10.91
CA SER A 128 -9.05 7.95 -12.37
C SER A 128 -10.29 7.34 -13.03
N LEU A 129 -10.68 6.11 -12.65
CA LEU A 129 -11.87 5.44 -13.18
C LEU A 129 -13.16 6.19 -12.82
N LYS A 130 -13.30 6.68 -11.58
CA LYS A 130 -14.42 7.52 -11.15
C LYS A 130 -14.49 8.82 -11.96
N THR A 131 -13.34 9.44 -12.21
CA THR A 131 -13.25 10.64 -13.05
C THR A 131 -13.77 10.36 -14.46
N GLN A 132 -13.40 9.23 -15.07
CA GLN A 132 -13.94 8.81 -16.37
C GLN A 132 -15.47 8.65 -16.32
N GLY A 133 -16.00 8.00 -15.27
CA GLY A 133 -17.45 7.84 -15.09
C GLY A 133 -18.19 9.17 -14.99
N TRP A 134 -17.69 10.10 -14.18
CA TRP A 134 -18.29 11.43 -14.03
C TRP A 134 -18.23 12.25 -15.31
N GLN A 135 -17.06 12.30 -15.95
CA GLN A 135 -16.89 13.03 -17.21
C GLN A 135 -17.78 12.47 -18.32
N PHE A 136 -17.90 11.14 -18.43
CA PHE A 136 -18.77 10.50 -19.39
C PHE A 136 -20.25 10.79 -19.10
N SER A 137 -20.67 10.67 -17.83
CA SER A 137 -22.07 10.90 -17.44
C SER A 137 -22.57 12.30 -17.78
N GLN A 138 -21.69 13.31 -17.71
CA GLN A 138 -22.03 14.70 -17.99
C GLN A 138 -21.63 15.15 -19.40
N LEU A 139 -21.07 14.26 -20.23
CA LEU A 139 -20.46 14.62 -21.52
C LEU A 139 -19.50 15.81 -21.39
N THR A 140 -18.58 15.74 -20.43
CA THR A 140 -17.57 16.76 -20.18
C THR A 140 -16.16 16.23 -20.42
N GLY A 141 -15.16 17.10 -20.33
CA GLY A 141 -13.76 16.73 -20.51
C GLY A 141 -13.53 16.13 -21.92
N PRO A 142 -12.96 14.91 -22.03
CA PRO A 142 -12.76 14.24 -23.31
C PRO A 142 -14.05 13.96 -24.10
N TYR A 143 -15.22 14.04 -23.45
CA TYR A 143 -16.51 13.68 -24.03
C TYR A 143 -17.36 14.88 -24.49
N ARG A 144 -16.83 16.10 -24.36
CA ARG A 144 -17.58 17.36 -24.59
C ARG A 144 -18.06 17.56 -26.02
N ASP A 145 -17.39 16.97 -27.00
CA ASP A 145 -17.68 17.16 -28.42
C ASP A 145 -18.75 16.16 -28.92
N TYR A 146 -19.25 15.28 -28.04
CA TYR A 146 -20.30 14.31 -28.36
C TYR A 146 -21.67 14.81 -27.94
N THR A 147 -22.68 14.50 -28.76
CA THR A 147 -24.07 14.90 -28.51
C THR A 147 -24.86 13.89 -27.66
N SER A 148 -24.33 12.68 -27.51
CA SER A 148 -24.97 11.61 -26.73
C SER A 148 -23.94 10.64 -26.15
N HIS A 149 -24.31 9.99 -25.04
CA HIS A 149 -23.50 8.95 -24.41
C HIS A 149 -23.23 7.77 -25.34
N GLN A 150 -24.18 7.44 -26.22
CA GLN A 150 -24.01 6.37 -27.20
C GLN A 150 -22.85 6.65 -28.16
N GLN A 151 -22.68 7.91 -28.62
CA GLN A 151 -21.57 8.30 -29.48
C GLN A 151 -20.23 8.36 -28.71
N ALA A 152 -20.27 8.86 -27.47
CA ALA A 152 -19.10 8.97 -26.61
C ALA A 152 -18.60 7.61 -26.08
N PHE A 153 -19.44 6.57 -26.12
CA PHE A 153 -19.19 5.28 -25.46
C PHE A 153 -17.86 4.64 -25.87
N ASN A 154 -17.53 4.64 -27.16
CA ASN A 154 -16.31 3.98 -27.64
C ASN A 154 -15.04 4.66 -27.09
N LEU A 155 -15.05 6.00 -27.01
CA LEU A 155 -13.95 6.75 -26.38
C LEU A 155 -13.88 6.44 -24.88
N PHE A 156 -15.04 6.36 -24.22
CA PHE A 156 -15.11 6.03 -22.80
C PHE A 156 -14.56 4.63 -22.51
N ALA A 157 -15.04 3.61 -23.22
CA ALA A 157 -14.57 2.25 -23.09
C ALA A 157 -13.06 2.16 -23.34
N GLY A 158 -12.56 2.85 -24.38
CA GLY A 158 -11.13 2.92 -24.66
C GLY A 158 -10.33 3.56 -23.52
N ASN A 159 -10.80 4.67 -22.95
CA ASN A 159 -10.14 5.33 -21.82
C ASN A 159 -10.15 4.47 -20.55
N VAL A 160 -11.25 3.76 -20.28
CA VAL A 160 -11.36 2.82 -19.16
C VAL A 160 -10.36 1.67 -19.33
N GLU A 161 -10.32 1.04 -20.50
CA GLU A 161 -9.38 -0.05 -20.76
C GLU A 161 -7.93 0.42 -20.72
N ASN A 162 -7.62 1.64 -21.20
CA ASN A 162 -6.29 2.23 -21.07
C ASN A 162 -5.87 2.41 -19.61
N VAL A 163 -6.78 2.84 -18.73
CA VAL A 163 -6.48 2.94 -17.29
C VAL A 163 -6.18 1.56 -16.71
N ILE A 164 -6.97 0.55 -17.08
CA ILE A 164 -6.84 -0.81 -16.54
C ILE A 164 -5.60 -1.53 -17.10
N GLN A 165 -5.26 -1.33 -18.38
CA GLN A 165 -4.06 -1.88 -18.98
C GLN A 165 -2.79 -1.31 -18.33
N ARG A 166 -2.73 0.01 -18.12
CA ARG A 166 -1.60 0.64 -17.41
C ARG A 166 -1.44 0.12 -15.99
N ASP A 167 -2.54 -0.16 -15.30
CA ASP A 167 -2.52 -0.77 -13.97
C ASP A 167 -1.83 -2.15 -14.00
N VAL A 168 -2.21 -3.01 -14.94
CA VAL A 168 -1.60 -4.34 -15.15
C VAL A 168 -0.13 -4.24 -15.53
N GLU A 169 0.24 -3.34 -16.43
CA GLU A 169 1.62 -3.13 -16.87
C GLU A 169 2.53 -2.65 -15.73
N ILE A 170 2.06 -1.72 -14.91
CA ILE A 170 2.82 -1.20 -13.76
C ILE A 170 3.03 -2.33 -12.74
N TYR A 171 2.01 -3.14 -12.45
CA TYR A 171 2.14 -4.28 -11.54
C TYR A 171 3.10 -5.37 -12.06
N SER A 172 3.07 -5.67 -13.36
CA SER A 172 3.99 -6.66 -13.93
C SER A 172 5.44 -6.16 -13.99
N THR A 173 5.65 -4.86 -14.19
CA THR A 173 6.99 -4.28 -14.38
C THR A 173 7.67 -3.98 -13.05
N GLN A 174 6.94 -3.54 -12.02
CA GLN A 174 7.50 -3.32 -10.68
C GLN A 174 8.02 -4.61 -10.04
N VAL A 175 7.34 -5.74 -10.24
CA VAL A 175 7.83 -7.06 -9.81
C VAL A 175 9.12 -7.48 -10.54
N ILE A 176 9.33 -7.00 -11.77
CA ILE A 176 10.56 -7.25 -12.54
C ILE A 176 11.68 -6.30 -12.10
N GLN A 177 11.35 -5.05 -11.76
CA GLN A 177 12.31 -4.03 -11.33
C GLN A 177 12.83 -4.31 -9.92
N GLU A 178 11.96 -4.60 -8.94
CA GLU A 178 12.35 -5.00 -7.57
C GLU A 178 13.28 -6.23 -7.61
N LYS A 179 12.95 -7.21 -8.45
CA LYS A 179 13.79 -8.41 -8.62
C LYS A 179 15.15 -8.11 -9.26
N LYS A 180 15.25 -7.12 -10.15
CA LYS A 180 16.51 -6.67 -10.74
C LYS A 180 17.36 -5.87 -9.75
N GLU A 181 16.75 -5.02 -8.94
CA GLU A 181 17.44 -4.22 -7.92
C GLU A 181 17.95 -5.10 -6.77
N GLU A 182 17.19 -6.13 -6.37
CA GLU A 182 17.64 -7.15 -5.42
C GLU A 182 18.81 -7.98 -5.97
N GLN A 183 18.76 -8.38 -7.25
CA GLN A 183 19.84 -9.12 -7.91
C GLN A 183 21.11 -8.28 -8.05
N GLN A 184 21.01 -7.01 -8.47
CA GLN A 184 22.15 -6.09 -8.57
C GLN A 184 22.75 -5.76 -7.20
N SER A 185 21.93 -5.66 -6.17
CA SER A 185 22.40 -5.44 -4.80
C SER A 185 23.17 -6.66 -4.31
N GLN A 186 22.61 -7.87 -4.46
CA GLN A 186 23.28 -9.13 -4.10
C GLN A 186 24.59 -9.34 -4.88
N GLU A 187 24.61 -9.04 -6.18
CA GLU A 187 25.81 -9.15 -7.02
C GLU A 187 26.91 -8.16 -6.59
N ASN A 188 26.56 -6.92 -6.24
CA ASN A 188 27.52 -5.96 -5.68
C ASN A 188 28.07 -6.36 -4.30
N TYR A 189 27.28 -7.02 -3.45
CA TYR A 189 27.75 -7.57 -2.17
C TYR A 189 28.70 -8.77 -2.36
N ILE A 190 28.47 -9.61 -3.37
CA ILE A 190 29.33 -10.76 -3.69
C ILE A 190 30.65 -10.31 -4.35
N LEU A 191 30.62 -9.22 -5.12
CA LEU A 191 31.79 -8.65 -5.81
C LEU A 191 32.67 -7.74 -4.94
N MET A 192 32.34 -7.54 -3.66
CA MET A 192 33.23 -6.88 -2.69
C MET A 192 33.89 -7.90 -1.70
N PRO A 193 34.78 -8.80 -2.14
CA PRO A 193 35.69 -9.45 -1.20
C PRO A 193 36.91 -8.56 -0.96
N ASN A 194 37.03 -8.12 0.30
CA ASN A 194 38.28 -7.83 1.01
C ASN A 194 39.13 -6.63 0.52
N ALA A 195 38.75 -5.41 0.92
CA ALA A 195 39.62 -4.22 0.80
C ALA A 195 40.06 -3.65 2.17
N LYS A 196 40.11 -4.45 3.25
CA LYS A 196 40.47 -3.92 4.58
C LYS A 196 41.45 -4.71 5.45
N THR A 197 42.10 -5.76 4.97
CA THR A 197 43.15 -6.43 5.78
C THR A 197 44.43 -6.71 4.99
N THR A 198 45.18 -5.67 4.63
CA THR A 198 46.65 -5.75 4.50
C THR A 198 47.24 -4.34 4.51
N ASN A 199 47.32 -3.71 5.69
CA ASN A 199 48.16 -2.54 5.95
C ASN A 199 48.29 -2.35 7.46
N LEU A 200 48.79 -3.37 8.16
CA LEU A 200 49.11 -3.27 9.59
C LEU A 200 50.40 -4.00 10.01
N GLU A 201 51.15 -4.64 9.09
CA GLU A 201 52.38 -5.35 9.45
C GLU A 201 53.71 -4.64 9.07
N GLU A 202 53.72 -3.60 8.23
CA GLU A 202 54.99 -2.94 7.83
C GLU A 202 55.48 -1.82 8.77
N LYS A 203 55.02 -1.74 10.03
CA LYS A 203 55.45 -0.67 10.94
C LYS A 203 55.91 -1.12 12.32
N LYS A 204 56.64 -2.24 12.41
CA LYS A 204 57.29 -2.67 13.65
C LYS A 204 58.80 -2.99 13.57
N GLU A 205 59.47 -2.74 12.46
CA GLU A 205 60.95 -2.82 12.40
C GLU A 205 61.56 -1.49 11.99
N GLU A 206 61.56 -0.52 12.92
CA GLU A 206 62.59 0.54 12.97
C GLU A 206 62.41 1.33 14.28
N LYS A 207 62.96 0.77 15.37
CA LYS A 207 63.73 1.45 16.43
C LYS A 207 64.04 0.51 17.59
#